data_AF-A0A357QGV7-F1
#
_entry.id   AF-A0A357QGV7-F1
#
_cell.length_a   1.000
_cell.length_b   1.000
_cell.length_c   1.000
_cell.angle_alpha   90.00
_cell.angle_beta   90.00
_cell.angle_gamma   90.00
#
_symmetry.space_group_name_H-M   'P 1'
#
loop_
_entity.id
_entity.type
_entity.pdbx_description
1 polymer ?
#
loop_
_entity_poly.entity_id
_entity_poly.type
_entity_poly.pdbx_seq_one_letter_code
_entity_poly.pdbx_strand_id
1 'polypeptide(L)'
;MIIDIIDWFNKLDVKIQVVLISSITSIIVLVLGWFFKGIYERNSLNYKLKKEFKFEQKKKLKAEIAKNKIPLLNAVEEFNHRIWNFSQNVGENWHKVPREGDQYYINSFIYRFLLIIHLTIKTERDTITIDSTIAEKSDILFLKYVKTFKDIFTDIDILRELGYDHRQNTNHFYKNDLIGYTKAVLSLNNERVMDFDDFKEKLDQNYLILKKVIHYFIDINADDYDKNLNVLRCYHIIGISFLNTFGHTYQKTSKKKFKKIFNDYEKKIKVKKGFELFIRKSKLGKEIKCFK
;
A
#
# COMPACT_ATOMS: atom_id res chain seq x y z
N MET A 1 23.64 68.50 -13.44
CA MET A 1 22.98 67.61 -14.43
C MET A 1 21.49 67.44 -14.16
N ILE A 2 21.03 66.87 -13.04
CA ILE A 2 19.57 66.76 -12.76
C ILE A 2 18.94 68.14 -12.53
N ILE A 3 19.64 69.03 -11.83
CA ILE A 3 19.20 70.40 -11.53
C ILE A 3 19.05 71.23 -12.82
N ASP A 4 19.99 71.10 -13.76
CA ASP A 4 19.97 71.82 -15.04
C ASP A 4 18.81 71.38 -15.95
N ILE A 5 18.41 70.11 -15.88
CA ILE A 5 17.30 69.55 -16.66
C ILE A 5 15.95 70.06 -16.14
N ILE A 6 15.82 70.17 -14.81
CA ILE A 6 14.60 70.69 -14.16
C ILE A 6 14.43 72.18 -14.48
N ASP A 7 15.51 72.94 -14.42
CA ASP A 7 15.50 74.38 -14.69
C ASP A 7 15.21 74.70 -16.16
N TRP A 8 15.69 73.85 -17.08
CA TRP A 8 15.34 73.91 -18.50
C TRP A 8 13.86 73.56 -18.75
N PHE A 9 13.33 72.52 -18.11
CA PHE A 9 11.94 72.10 -18.26
C PHE A 9 10.96 73.18 -17.76
N ASN A 10 11.28 73.84 -16.64
CA ASN A 10 10.46 74.91 -16.06
C ASN A 10 10.39 76.18 -16.92
N LYS A 11 11.31 76.36 -17.89
CA LYS A 11 11.32 77.49 -18.83
C LYS A 11 10.48 77.27 -20.10
N LEU A 12 9.93 76.06 -20.29
CA LEU A 12 9.08 75.73 -21.45
C LEU A 12 7.64 76.22 -21.28
N ASP A 13 6.94 76.46 -22.39
CA ASP A 13 5.50 76.75 -22.39
C ASP A 13 4.71 75.58 -21.78
N VAL A 14 3.66 75.90 -21.02
CA VAL A 14 2.81 74.92 -20.32
C VAL A 14 2.27 73.85 -21.27
N LYS A 15 1.89 74.20 -22.50
CA LYS A 15 1.40 73.22 -23.49
C LYS A 15 2.49 72.20 -23.86
N ILE A 16 3.74 72.63 -23.97
CA ILE A 16 4.89 71.76 -24.29
C ILE A 16 5.22 70.85 -23.10
N GLN A 17 5.15 71.38 -21.87
CA GLN A 17 5.32 70.59 -20.64
C GLN A 17 4.28 69.46 -20.56
N VAL A 18 3.01 69.75 -20.85
CA VAL A 18 1.93 68.75 -20.84
C VAL A 18 2.15 67.66 -21.89
N VAL A 19 2.60 68.02 -23.10
CA VAL A 19 2.92 67.05 -24.16
C VAL A 19 4.11 66.15 -23.77
N LEU A 20 5.15 66.72 -23.16
CA LEU A 20 6.32 65.96 -22.68
C LEU A 20 5.95 65.00 -21.56
N ILE A 21 5.23 65.47 -20.53
CA ILE A 21 4.79 64.63 -19.42
C ILE A 21 3.91 63.49 -19.93
N SER A 22 2.92 63.78 -20.78
CA SER A 22 2.00 62.74 -21.29
C SER A 22 2.70 61.72 -22.17
N SER A 23 3.66 62.14 -23.01
CA SER A 23 4.47 61.24 -23.84
C SER A 23 5.39 60.36 -23.00
N ILE A 24 6.10 60.94 -22.02
CA ILE A 24 6.99 60.20 -21.11
C ILE A 24 6.17 59.21 -20.27
N THR A 25 5.03 59.63 -19.75
CA THR A 25 4.13 58.77 -18.97
C THR A 25 3.65 57.60 -19.81
N SER A 26 3.27 57.84 -21.08
CA SER A 26 2.84 56.79 -22.01
C SER A 26 3.95 55.78 -22.29
N ILE A 27 5.18 56.25 -22.53
CA ILE A 27 6.36 55.40 -22.74
C ILE A 27 6.65 54.56 -21.50
N ILE A 28 6.64 55.17 -20.31
CA ILE A 28 6.87 54.47 -19.04
C ILE A 28 5.81 53.38 -18.81
N VAL A 29 4.52 53.71 -19.02
CA VAL A 29 3.42 52.74 -18.88
C VAL A 29 3.57 51.59 -19.87
N LEU A 30 3.98 51.85 -21.11
CA LEU A 30 4.22 50.82 -22.12
C LEU A 30 5.37 49.88 -21.72
N VAL A 31 6.51 50.43 -21.30
CA VAL A 31 7.70 49.66 -20.91
C VAL A 31 7.44 48.84 -19.65
N LEU A 32 6.88 49.47 -18.62
CA LEU A 32 6.51 48.77 -17.38
C LEU A 32 5.42 47.72 -17.66
N GLY A 33 4.40 48.07 -18.44
CA GLY A 33 3.33 47.15 -18.82
C GLY A 33 3.88 45.92 -19.54
N TRP A 34 4.79 46.09 -20.50
CA TRP A 34 5.44 44.98 -21.20
C TRP A 34 6.29 44.11 -20.28
N PHE A 35 7.09 44.73 -19.41
CA PHE A 35 7.95 44.01 -18.45
C PHE A 35 7.14 43.23 -17.41
N PHE A 36 6.15 43.87 -16.77
CA PHE A 36 5.25 43.23 -15.81
C PHE A 36 4.42 42.13 -16.47
N LYS A 37 3.90 42.36 -17.68
CA LYS A 37 3.15 41.36 -18.43
C LYS A 37 4.01 40.13 -18.73
N GLY A 38 5.23 40.30 -19.22
CA GLY A 38 6.14 39.18 -19.50
C GLY A 38 6.46 38.34 -18.24
N ILE A 39 6.72 39.00 -17.11
CA ILE A 39 6.99 38.31 -15.84
C ILE A 39 5.72 37.61 -15.32
N TYR A 40 4.60 38.32 -15.30
CA TYR A 40 3.33 37.82 -14.77
C TYR A 40 2.81 36.64 -15.61
N GLU A 41 2.79 36.76 -16.94
CA GLU A 41 2.32 35.71 -17.83
C GLU A 41 3.17 34.45 -17.72
N ARG A 42 4.51 34.60 -17.68
CA ARG A 42 5.42 33.47 -17.52
C ARG A 42 5.23 32.78 -16.17
N ASN A 43 5.14 33.53 -15.08
CA ASN A 43 4.94 32.97 -13.74
C ASN A 43 3.56 32.33 -13.58
N SER A 44 2.51 32.98 -14.09
CA SER A 44 1.13 32.48 -14.07
C SER A 44 0.99 31.20 -14.88
N LEU A 45 1.57 31.16 -16.09
CA LEU A 45 1.58 29.97 -16.93
C LEU A 45 2.32 28.81 -16.27
N ASN A 46 3.52 29.06 -15.76
CA ASN A 46 4.31 28.02 -15.06
C ASN A 46 3.58 27.50 -13.81
N TYR A 47 2.95 28.39 -13.05
CA TYR A 47 2.15 28.02 -11.88
C TYR A 47 0.94 27.16 -12.28
N LYS A 48 0.22 27.56 -13.33
CA LYS A 48 -0.93 26.82 -13.87
C LYS A 48 -0.51 25.43 -14.35
N LEU A 49 0.54 25.33 -15.17
CA LEU A 49 1.08 24.06 -15.67
C LEU A 49 1.50 23.13 -14.53
N LYS A 50 2.19 23.66 -13.51
CA LYS A 50 2.60 22.87 -12.34
C LYS A 50 1.39 22.37 -11.54
N LYS A 51 0.34 23.19 -11.42
CA LYS A 51 -0.89 22.80 -10.71
C LYS A 51 -1.67 21.75 -11.49
N GLU A 52 -1.82 21.92 -12.80
CA GLU A 52 -2.47 20.96 -13.70
C GLU A 52 -1.73 19.62 -13.70
N PHE A 53 -0.40 19.63 -13.86
CA PHE A 53 0.41 18.42 -13.80
C PHE A 53 0.22 17.66 -12.48
N LYS A 54 0.28 18.36 -11.35
CA LYS A 54 0.04 17.75 -10.02
C LYS A 54 -1.37 17.18 -9.91
N PHE A 55 -2.37 17.89 -10.42
CA PHE A 55 -3.75 17.45 -10.40
C PHE A 55 -3.95 16.17 -11.23
N GLU A 56 -3.44 16.13 -12.46
CA GLU A 56 -3.55 14.97 -13.35
C GLU A 56 -2.84 13.75 -12.77
N GLN A 57 -1.63 13.92 -12.25
CA GLN A 57 -0.91 12.81 -11.63
C GLN A 57 -1.63 12.27 -10.38
N LYS A 58 -2.22 13.16 -9.57
CA LYS A 58 -3.02 12.78 -8.41
C LYS A 58 -4.32 12.06 -8.80
N LYS A 59 -4.98 12.53 -9.86
CA LYS A 59 -6.18 11.89 -10.42
C LYS A 59 -5.85 10.48 -10.91
N LYS A 60 -4.73 10.32 -11.63
CA LYS A 60 -4.24 9.01 -12.09
C LYS A 60 -3.96 8.06 -10.91
N LEU A 61 -3.30 8.54 -9.86
CA LEU A 61 -3.07 7.75 -8.64
C LEU A 61 -4.37 7.28 -7.99
N LYS A 62 -5.33 8.20 -7.81
CA LYS A 62 -6.61 7.84 -7.19
C LYS A 62 -7.38 6.82 -8.03
N ALA A 63 -7.31 6.92 -9.36
CA ALA A 63 -7.92 5.94 -10.25
C ALA A 63 -7.30 4.54 -10.09
N GLU A 64 -5.96 4.43 -10.08
CA GLU A 64 -5.28 3.14 -9.90
C GLU A 64 -5.48 2.55 -8.51
N ILE A 65 -5.47 3.37 -7.45
CA ILE A 65 -5.82 2.93 -6.10
C ILE A 65 -7.27 2.46 -6.07
N ALA A 66 -8.22 3.24 -6.58
CA ALA A 66 -9.64 2.88 -6.54
C ALA A 66 -9.91 1.55 -7.25
N LYS A 67 -9.29 1.33 -8.42
CA LYS A 67 -9.38 0.10 -9.20
C LYS A 67 -8.92 -1.14 -8.42
N ASN A 68 -7.90 -1.01 -7.59
CA ASN A 68 -7.29 -2.13 -6.88
C ASN A 68 -7.77 -2.27 -5.41
N LYS A 69 -8.27 -1.19 -4.81
CA LYS A 69 -8.64 -1.14 -3.39
C LYS A 69 -9.78 -2.10 -3.04
N ILE A 70 -10.86 -2.12 -3.82
CA ILE A 70 -12.03 -2.96 -3.51
C ILE A 70 -11.70 -4.46 -3.60
N PRO A 71 -11.08 -4.96 -4.68
CA PRO A 71 -10.63 -6.36 -4.72
C PRO A 71 -9.72 -6.74 -3.55
N LEU A 72 -8.77 -5.86 -3.19
CA LEU A 72 -7.86 -6.12 -2.08
C LEU A 72 -8.58 -6.13 -0.73
N LEU A 73 -9.53 -5.23 -0.49
CA LEU A 73 -10.34 -5.21 0.74
C LEU A 73 -11.11 -6.52 0.92
N ASN A 74 -11.79 -6.97 -0.12
CA ASN A 74 -12.57 -8.21 -0.09
C ASN A 74 -11.68 -9.44 0.13
N ALA A 75 -10.53 -9.49 -0.55
CA ALA A 75 -9.57 -10.57 -0.36
C ALA A 75 -9.02 -10.61 1.07
N VAL A 76 -8.66 -9.45 1.63
CA VAL A 76 -8.19 -9.34 3.02
C VAL A 76 -9.28 -9.76 4.00
N GLU A 77 -10.53 -9.35 3.80
CA GLU A 77 -11.67 -9.76 4.63
C GLU A 77 -11.84 -11.29 4.63
N GLU A 78 -11.91 -11.92 3.46
CA GLU A 78 -12.03 -13.37 3.29
C GLU A 78 -10.94 -14.15 4.04
N PHE A 79 -9.69 -13.70 3.90
CA PHE A 79 -8.57 -14.34 4.58
C PHE A 79 -8.53 -14.03 6.08
N ASN A 80 -8.94 -12.82 6.49
CA ASN A 80 -9.08 -12.45 7.89
C ASN A 80 -10.08 -13.38 8.61
N HIS A 81 -11.22 -13.68 7.96
CA HIS A 81 -12.15 -14.70 8.44
C HIS A 81 -11.53 -16.10 8.53
N ARG A 82 -10.76 -16.51 7.51
CA ARG A 82 -10.06 -17.80 7.50
C ARG A 82 -9.02 -17.91 8.63
N ILE A 83 -8.17 -16.89 8.83
CA ILE A 83 -7.16 -16.90 9.90
C ILE A 83 -7.82 -16.86 11.27
N TRP A 84 -8.91 -16.10 11.43
CA TRP A 84 -9.63 -16.11 12.70
C TRP A 84 -10.16 -17.50 13.03
N ASN A 85 -10.85 -18.15 12.08
CA ASN A 85 -11.32 -19.53 12.25
C ASN A 85 -10.15 -20.50 12.54
N PHE A 86 -9.07 -20.40 11.77
CA PHE A 86 -7.88 -21.23 11.95
C PHE A 86 -7.25 -21.04 13.34
N SER A 87 -7.13 -19.81 13.82
CA SER A 87 -6.52 -19.50 15.11
C SER A 87 -7.30 -20.07 16.30
N GLN A 88 -8.62 -20.26 16.15
CA GLN A 88 -9.46 -20.86 17.18
C GLN A 88 -9.43 -22.40 17.13
N ASN A 89 -9.21 -22.99 15.96
CA ASN A 89 -9.37 -24.42 15.71
C ASN A 89 -8.07 -25.12 15.25
N VAL A 90 -6.90 -24.48 15.39
CA VAL A 90 -5.61 -25.05 14.93
C VAL A 90 -5.31 -26.42 15.56
N GLY A 91 -5.82 -26.68 16.76
CA GLY A 91 -5.70 -27.97 17.46
C GLY A 91 -6.47 -29.11 16.81
N GLU A 92 -7.48 -28.82 15.98
CA GLU A 92 -8.32 -29.81 15.31
C GLU A 92 -7.65 -30.44 14.08
N ASN A 93 -6.50 -29.89 13.65
CA ASN A 93 -5.71 -30.40 12.52
C ASN A 93 -6.47 -30.52 11.18
N TRP A 94 -7.55 -29.76 10.95
CA TRP A 94 -8.29 -29.75 9.67
C TRP A 94 -7.44 -29.34 8.46
N HIS A 95 -6.30 -28.68 8.70
CA HIS A 95 -5.33 -28.34 7.66
C HIS A 95 -4.34 -29.46 7.33
N LYS A 96 -4.27 -30.53 8.13
CA LYS A 96 -3.31 -31.64 7.97
C LYS A 96 -3.90 -32.87 7.28
N VAL A 97 -4.89 -32.67 6.41
CA VAL A 97 -5.56 -33.77 5.72
C VAL A 97 -4.66 -34.31 4.58
N PRO A 98 -4.45 -35.64 4.49
CA PRO A 98 -3.75 -36.27 3.38
C PRO A 98 -4.34 -35.90 2.01
N ARG A 99 -3.58 -36.11 0.94
CA ARG A 99 -4.01 -35.74 -0.41
C ARG A 99 -5.28 -36.47 -0.85
N GLU A 100 -5.45 -37.69 -0.36
CA GLU A 100 -6.56 -38.58 -0.67
C GLU A 100 -7.85 -38.21 0.09
N GLY A 101 -7.77 -37.29 1.07
CA GLY A 101 -8.91 -36.84 1.86
C GLY A 101 -9.55 -35.55 1.36
N ASP A 102 -10.58 -35.07 2.07
CA ASP A 102 -11.20 -33.77 1.78
C ASP A 102 -10.27 -32.61 2.17
N GLN A 103 -9.51 -32.13 1.18
CA GLN A 103 -8.58 -31.02 1.33
C GLN A 103 -9.25 -29.64 1.20
N TYR A 104 -10.58 -29.52 1.25
CA TYR A 104 -11.28 -28.24 1.12
C TYR A 104 -10.72 -27.17 2.06
N TYR A 105 -10.49 -27.50 3.33
CA TYR A 105 -10.03 -26.52 4.32
C TYR A 105 -8.67 -25.92 3.94
N ILE A 106 -7.69 -26.76 3.63
CA ILE A 106 -6.33 -26.33 3.27
C ILE A 106 -6.29 -25.65 1.89
N ASN A 107 -6.99 -26.19 0.89
CA ASN A 107 -7.05 -25.62 -0.46
C ASN A 107 -7.66 -24.21 -0.45
N SER A 108 -8.75 -24.05 0.32
CA SER A 108 -9.43 -22.77 0.46
C SER A 108 -8.62 -21.74 1.26
N PHE A 109 -7.71 -22.19 2.12
CA PHE A 109 -6.75 -21.33 2.83
C PHE A 109 -5.63 -20.87 1.89
N ILE A 110 -5.04 -21.80 1.14
CA ILE A 110 -4.00 -21.52 0.14
C ILE A 110 -4.52 -20.54 -0.92
N TYR A 111 -5.72 -20.77 -1.45
CA TYR A 111 -6.35 -19.88 -2.42
C TYR A 111 -6.42 -18.43 -1.92
N ARG A 112 -7.00 -18.23 -0.73
CA ARG A 112 -7.17 -16.90 -0.13
C ARG A 112 -5.83 -16.21 0.15
N PHE A 113 -4.84 -16.97 0.63
CA PHE A 113 -3.49 -16.47 0.81
C PHE A 113 -2.89 -15.98 -0.51
N LEU A 114 -2.84 -16.85 -1.52
CA LEU A 114 -2.25 -16.51 -2.82
C LEU A 114 -2.99 -15.37 -3.51
N LEU A 115 -4.31 -15.30 -3.37
CA LEU A 115 -5.15 -14.23 -3.91
C LEU A 115 -4.76 -12.87 -3.33
N ILE A 116 -4.59 -12.75 -2.01
CA ILE A 116 -4.17 -11.47 -1.41
C ILE A 116 -2.77 -11.08 -1.87
N ILE A 117 -1.84 -12.03 -1.88
CA ILE A 117 -0.48 -11.73 -2.30
C ILE A 117 -0.45 -11.32 -3.79
N HIS A 118 -1.26 -11.97 -4.63
CA HIS A 118 -1.43 -11.60 -6.04
C HIS A 118 -1.92 -10.16 -6.17
N LEU A 119 -3.04 -9.82 -5.51
CA LEU A 119 -3.64 -8.48 -5.55
C LEU A 119 -2.71 -7.42 -4.95
N THR A 120 -1.93 -7.78 -3.94
CA THR A 120 -0.88 -6.93 -3.37
C THR A 120 0.18 -6.59 -4.42
N ILE A 121 0.75 -7.60 -5.09
CA ILE A 121 1.76 -7.40 -6.14
C ILE A 121 1.19 -6.60 -7.32
N LYS A 122 -0.05 -6.90 -7.72
CA LYS A 122 -0.74 -6.16 -8.78
C LYS A 122 -0.91 -4.69 -8.41
N THR A 123 -1.37 -4.41 -7.19
CA THR A 123 -1.54 -3.03 -6.69
C THR A 123 -0.23 -2.26 -6.68
N GLU A 124 0.87 -2.88 -6.24
CA GLU A 124 2.20 -2.24 -6.28
C GLU A 124 2.65 -1.92 -7.71
N ARG A 125 2.45 -2.84 -8.66
CA ARG A 125 2.82 -2.63 -10.07
C ARG A 125 1.99 -1.52 -10.71
N ASP A 126 0.69 -1.52 -10.49
CA ASP A 126 -0.23 -0.52 -11.03
C ASP A 126 0.08 0.89 -10.47
N THR A 127 0.71 0.97 -9.29
CA THR A 127 1.05 2.23 -8.62
C THR A 127 2.52 2.64 -8.70
N ILE A 128 3.39 1.85 -9.37
CA ILE A 128 4.85 2.07 -9.41
C ILE A 128 5.27 3.33 -10.17
N THR A 129 4.46 3.75 -11.14
CA THR A 129 4.78 4.89 -12.03
C THR A 129 4.50 6.26 -11.40
N ILE A 130 4.21 6.29 -10.09
CA ILE A 130 3.63 7.45 -9.45
C ILE A 130 4.65 8.12 -8.53
N ASP A 131 4.77 9.44 -8.72
CA ASP A 131 5.56 10.29 -7.86
C ASP A 131 4.96 10.34 -6.44
N SER A 132 5.70 9.86 -5.44
CA SER A 132 5.25 9.86 -4.04
C SER A 132 5.10 11.27 -3.44
N THR A 133 5.67 12.31 -4.05
CA THR A 133 5.62 13.70 -3.55
C THR A 133 4.26 14.37 -3.74
N ILE A 134 3.40 13.80 -4.58
CA ILE A 134 2.06 14.33 -4.92
C ILE A 134 0.91 13.50 -4.31
N ALA A 135 1.23 12.36 -3.68
CA ALA A 135 0.24 11.46 -3.08
C ALA A 135 -0.34 12.04 -1.79
N GLU A 136 -1.64 11.79 -1.53
CA GLU A 136 -2.23 12.16 -0.24
C GLU A 136 -1.74 11.24 0.89
N LYS A 137 -1.86 11.70 2.13
CA LYS A 137 -1.48 10.90 3.30
C LYS A 137 -2.22 9.55 3.36
N SER A 138 -3.50 9.52 2.98
CA SER A 138 -4.31 8.30 2.92
C SER A 138 -3.82 7.32 1.85
N ASP A 139 -3.38 7.83 0.69
CA ASP A 139 -2.88 7.03 -0.43
C ASP A 139 -1.54 6.39 -0.03
N ILE A 140 -0.63 7.19 0.54
CA ILE A 140 0.63 6.71 1.09
C ILE A 140 0.39 5.66 2.16
N LEU A 141 -0.60 5.88 3.04
CA LEU A 141 -0.93 4.92 4.08
C LEU A 141 -1.44 3.61 3.50
N PHE A 142 -2.32 3.65 2.50
CA PHE A 142 -2.79 2.47 1.79
C PHE A 142 -1.62 1.68 1.18
N LEU A 143 -0.72 2.35 0.46
CA LEU A 143 0.44 1.71 -0.15
C LEU A 143 1.41 1.10 0.86
N LYS A 144 1.53 1.68 2.07
CA LYS A 144 2.31 1.06 3.16
C LYS A 144 1.70 -0.28 3.60
N TYR A 145 0.37 -0.35 3.76
CA TYR A 145 -0.31 -1.61 4.08
C TYR A 145 -0.14 -2.65 2.97
N VAL A 146 -0.35 -2.24 1.71
CA VAL A 146 -0.13 -3.10 0.53
C VAL A 146 1.26 -3.75 0.60
N LYS A 147 2.32 -2.94 0.74
CA LYS A 147 3.68 -3.46 0.85
C LYS A 147 3.88 -4.40 2.06
N THR A 148 3.27 -4.06 3.18
CA THR A 148 3.36 -4.84 4.42
C THR A 148 2.77 -6.24 4.28
N PHE A 149 1.70 -6.42 3.49
CA PHE A 149 1.02 -7.71 3.37
C PHE A 149 1.88 -8.82 2.79
N LYS A 150 2.75 -8.54 1.80
CA LYS A 150 3.70 -9.55 1.34
C LYS A 150 4.94 -9.61 2.21
N ASP A 151 5.44 -8.45 2.67
CA ASP A 151 6.75 -8.37 3.29
C ASP A 151 6.81 -9.19 4.58
N ILE A 152 5.71 -9.30 5.34
CA ILE A 152 5.66 -10.09 6.58
C ILE A 152 5.95 -11.58 6.36
N PHE A 153 5.60 -12.14 5.21
CA PHE A 153 5.86 -13.55 4.88
C PHE A 153 7.28 -13.77 4.35
N THR A 154 8.04 -12.70 4.16
CA THR A 154 9.41 -12.74 3.60
C THR A 154 10.45 -12.17 4.56
N ASP A 155 10.03 -11.51 5.66
CA ASP A 155 10.93 -10.91 6.64
C ASP A 155 11.31 -11.94 7.71
N ILE A 156 12.54 -12.44 7.64
CA ILE A 156 13.09 -13.40 8.61
C ILE A 156 13.31 -12.79 10.00
N ASP A 157 13.43 -11.46 10.12
CA ASP A 157 13.71 -10.82 11.40
C ASP A 157 12.54 -10.98 12.39
N ILE A 158 11.31 -11.17 11.88
CA ILE A 158 10.16 -11.45 12.74
C ILE A 158 10.34 -12.76 13.51
N LEU A 159 11.08 -13.73 12.97
CA LEU A 159 11.24 -15.07 13.54
C LEU A 159 12.46 -15.19 14.48
N ARG A 160 13.22 -14.11 14.68
CA ARG A 160 14.48 -14.15 15.43
C ARG A 160 14.29 -14.61 16.88
N GLU A 161 13.21 -14.19 17.54
CA GLU A 161 12.87 -14.61 18.92
C GLU A 161 12.56 -16.10 19.05
N LEU A 162 12.24 -16.77 17.94
CA LEU A 162 11.96 -18.20 17.88
C LEU A 162 13.16 -19.03 17.38
N GLY A 163 14.36 -18.45 17.37
CA GLY A 163 15.59 -19.13 16.99
C GLY A 163 15.57 -19.62 15.53
N TYR A 164 15.13 -18.77 14.60
CA TYR A 164 15.09 -19.11 13.19
C TYR A 164 16.47 -19.54 12.65
N ASP A 165 16.53 -20.71 12.01
CA ASP A 165 17.73 -21.24 11.38
C ASP A 165 17.79 -20.81 9.91
N HIS A 166 18.80 -20.00 9.58
CA HIS A 166 19.05 -19.53 8.21
C HIS A 166 19.34 -20.65 7.21
N ARG A 167 19.66 -21.87 7.68
CA ARG A 167 19.87 -23.04 6.82
C ARG A 167 18.55 -23.70 6.39
N GLN A 168 17.43 -23.42 7.07
CA GLN A 168 16.13 -24.03 6.80
C GLN A 168 15.13 -23.01 6.26
N ASN A 169 14.75 -23.15 4.97
CA ASN A 169 13.85 -22.23 4.29
C ASN A 169 12.37 -22.70 4.31
N THR A 170 11.86 -23.04 5.49
CA THR A 170 10.50 -23.58 5.68
C THR A 170 9.51 -22.54 6.23
N ASN A 171 9.99 -21.54 6.99
CA ASN A 171 9.13 -20.59 7.70
C ASN A 171 8.97 -19.21 7.05
N HIS A 172 9.51 -19.02 5.85
CA HIS A 172 9.35 -17.80 5.09
C HIS A 172 9.40 -18.10 3.58
N PHE A 173 9.04 -17.11 2.78
CA PHE A 173 9.14 -17.16 1.34
C PHE A 173 10.22 -16.21 0.84
N TYR A 174 10.96 -16.62 -0.19
CA TYR A 174 11.73 -15.66 -0.97
C TYR A 174 10.79 -14.82 -1.81
N LYS A 175 11.11 -13.53 -1.97
CA LYS A 175 10.24 -12.57 -2.67
C LYS A 175 9.91 -13.00 -4.09
N ASN A 176 10.89 -13.51 -4.83
CA ASN A 176 10.70 -13.95 -6.22
C ASN A 176 9.84 -15.22 -6.29
N ASP A 177 10.08 -16.20 -5.42
CA ASP A 177 9.28 -17.43 -5.35
C ASP A 177 7.82 -17.11 -5.02
N LEU A 178 7.61 -16.22 -4.04
CA LEU A 178 6.27 -15.80 -3.63
C LEU A 178 5.50 -15.18 -4.81
N ILE A 179 6.15 -14.32 -5.61
CA ILE A 179 5.56 -13.79 -6.85
C ILE A 179 5.22 -14.93 -7.82
N GLY A 180 6.12 -15.92 -7.97
CA GLY A 180 5.88 -17.10 -8.79
C GLY A 180 4.64 -17.89 -8.39
N TYR A 181 4.48 -18.19 -7.10
CA TYR A 181 3.35 -18.94 -6.57
C TYR A 181 2.01 -18.25 -6.82
N THR A 182 1.96 -16.92 -6.81
CA THR A 182 0.72 -16.18 -7.07
C THR A 182 0.17 -16.37 -8.48
N LYS A 183 0.96 -16.86 -9.45
CA LYS A 183 0.44 -17.18 -10.79
C LYS A 183 -0.56 -18.34 -10.78
N ALA A 184 -0.59 -19.12 -9.69
CA ALA A 184 -1.54 -20.22 -9.57
C ALA A 184 -3.00 -19.76 -9.46
N VAL A 185 -3.28 -18.53 -9.00
CA VAL A 185 -4.66 -18.00 -8.93
C VAL A 185 -5.14 -17.37 -10.23
N LEU A 186 -4.32 -17.37 -11.28
CA LEU A 186 -4.68 -16.85 -12.59
C LEU A 186 -5.19 -17.95 -13.53
N SER A 187 -6.04 -17.58 -14.47
CA SER A 187 -6.46 -18.46 -15.57
C SER A 187 -5.27 -18.94 -16.41
N LEU A 188 -5.47 -19.97 -17.25
CA LEU A 188 -4.39 -20.52 -18.10
C LEU A 188 -3.73 -19.47 -19.00
N ASN A 189 -4.49 -18.49 -19.47
CA ASN A 189 -4.00 -17.35 -20.26
C ASN A 189 -3.49 -16.16 -19.41
N ASN A 190 -3.51 -16.28 -18.08
CA ASN A 190 -3.13 -15.24 -17.11
C ASN A 190 -3.95 -13.92 -17.17
N GLU A 191 -5.14 -13.93 -17.78
CA GLU A 191 -5.94 -12.72 -17.97
C GLU A 191 -6.89 -12.41 -16.80
N ARG A 192 -7.46 -13.45 -16.17
CA ARG A 192 -8.41 -13.29 -15.07
C ARG A 192 -7.93 -14.00 -13.81
N VAL A 193 -8.32 -13.45 -12.67
CA VAL A 193 -8.24 -14.15 -11.38
C VAL A 193 -9.35 -15.20 -11.37
N MET A 194 -8.98 -16.44 -11.09
CA MET A 194 -9.90 -17.57 -10.98
C MET A 194 -10.67 -17.50 -9.66
N ASP A 195 -11.89 -18.05 -9.65
CA ASP A 195 -12.58 -18.34 -8.40
C ASP A 195 -11.97 -19.55 -7.68
N PHE A 196 -12.56 -19.95 -6.57
CA PHE A 196 -12.05 -21.06 -5.77
C PHE A 196 -12.19 -22.41 -6.47
N ASP A 197 -13.27 -22.63 -7.21
CA ASP A 197 -13.55 -23.91 -7.84
C ASP A 197 -12.60 -24.14 -9.02
N ASP A 198 -12.44 -23.12 -9.88
CA ASP A 198 -11.42 -23.08 -10.94
C ASP A 198 -10.00 -23.30 -10.37
N PHE A 199 -9.69 -22.67 -9.23
CA PHE A 199 -8.39 -22.85 -8.57
C PHE A 199 -8.19 -24.27 -8.04
N LYS A 200 -9.23 -24.87 -7.47
CA LYS A 200 -9.16 -26.22 -6.90
C LYS A 200 -8.78 -27.25 -7.97
N GLU A 201 -9.40 -27.18 -9.14
CA GLU A 201 -9.07 -28.05 -10.28
C GLU A 201 -7.62 -27.84 -10.74
N LYS A 202 -7.17 -26.58 -10.81
CA LYS A 202 -5.79 -26.23 -11.21
C LYS A 202 -4.75 -26.64 -10.17
N LEU A 203 -5.10 -26.65 -8.88
CA LEU A 203 -4.20 -27.02 -7.79
C LEU A 203 -3.75 -28.47 -7.91
N ASP A 204 -4.66 -29.37 -8.31
CA ASP A 204 -4.34 -30.80 -8.47
C ASP A 204 -3.26 -31.03 -9.54
N GLN A 205 -3.26 -30.20 -10.58
CA GLN A 205 -2.26 -30.21 -11.66
C GLN A 205 -0.94 -29.55 -11.24
N ASN A 206 -1.00 -28.54 -10.38
CA ASN A 206 0.15 -27.71 -9.98
C ASN A 206 0.69 -28.01 -8.57
N TYR A 207 0.30 -29.13 -7.98
CA TYR A 207 0.62 -29.48 -6.59
C TYR A 207 2.13 -29.38 -6.30
N LEU A 208 2.98 -29.87 -7.21
CA LEU A 208 4.43 -29.82 -7.06
C LEU A 208 4.98 -28.38 -7.05
N ILE A 209 4.43 -27.50 -7.88
CA ILE A 209 4.83 -26.09 -7.95
C ILE A 209 4.46 -25.37 -6.64
N LEU A 210 3.30 -25.71 -6.07
CA LEU A 210 2.80 -25.12 -4.84
C LEU A 210 3.24 -25.84 -3.56
N LYS A 211 4.09 -26.88 -3.66
CA LYS A 211 4.53 -27.70 -2.53
C LYS A 211 4.99 -26.86 -1.34
N LYS A 212 5.80 -25.82 -1.57
CA LYS A 212 6.27 -24.93 -0.49
C LYS A 212 5.13 -24.18 0.20
N VAL A 213 4.17 -23.66 -0.56
CA VAL A 213 3.01 -22.95 -0.01
C VAL A 213 2.12 -23.90 0.76
N ILE A 214 1.88 -25.10 0.23
CA ILE A 214 1.11 -26.15 0.89
C ILE A 214 1.76 -26.51 2.24
N HIS A 215 3.05 -26.85 2.24
CA HIS A 215 3.79 -27.21 3.47
C HIS A 215 3.85 -26.06 4.49
N TYR A 216 3.96 -24.81 4.03
CA TYR A 216 3.92 -23.65 4.92
C TYR A 216 2.67 -23.66 5.83
N PHE A 217 1.52 -24.10 5.31
CA PHE A 217 0.27 -24.19 6.06
C PHE A 217 0.07 -25.56 6.74
N ILE A 218 0.32 -26.66 6.04
CA ILE A 218 0.14 -28.03 6.59
C ILE A 218 1.02 -28.27 7.81
N ASP A 219 2.26 -27.80 7.78
CA ASP A 219 3.24 -28.10 8.82
C ASP A 219 3.03 -27.27 10.10
N ILE A 220 2.03 -26.38 10.12
CA ILE A 220 1.68 -25.58 11.30
C ILE A 220 1.20 -26.49 12.44
N ASN A 221 1.81 -26.34 13.60
CA ASN A 221 1.40 -27.01 14.83
C ASN A 221 0.57 -26.09 15.72
N ALA A 222 -0.29 -26.69 16.54
CA ALA A 222 -1.05 -25.98 17.58
C ALA A 222 -0.15 -25.63 18.78
N ASP A 223 0.99 -25.01 18.50
CA ASP A 223 2.01 -24.59 19.47
C ASP A 223 2.22 -23.08 19.34
N ASP A 224 2.27 -22.38 20.47
CA ASP A 224 2.56 -20.96 20.50
C ASP A 224 4.01 -20.62 20.08
N TYR A 225 4.92 -21.59 20.04
CA TYR A 225 6.26 -21.43 19.48
C TYR A 225 6.35 -21.78 17.98
N ASP A 226 5.24 -22.19 17.34
CA ASP A 226 5.19 -22.41 15.90
C ASP A 226 5.42 -21.09 15.15
N LYS A 227 6.46 -21.06 14.33
CA LYS A 227 6.92 -19.86 13.61
C LYS A 227 5.88 -19.34 12.61
N ASN A 228 5.26 -20.24 11.85
CA ASN A 228 4.31 -19.88 10.81
C ASN A 228 2.99 -19.41 11.45
N LEU A 229 2.56 -20.04 12.53
CA LEU A 229 1.40 -19.62 13.31
C LEU A 229 1.58 -18.21 13.89
N ASN A 230 2.77 -17.90 14.41
CA ASN A 230 3.11 -16.56 14.90
C ASN A 230 2.99 -15.51 13.79
N VAL A 231 3.55 -15.77 12.60
CA VAL A 231 3.43 -14.87 11.44
C VAL A 231 1.98 -14.67 11.03
N LEU A 232 1.15 -15.72 11.02
CA LEU A 232 -0.28 -15.61 10.69
C LEU A 232 -1.06 -14.78 11.71
N ARG A 233 -0.78 -14.93 13.00
CA ARG A 233 -1.42 -14.12 14.05
C ARG A 233 -1.02 -12.64 13.92
N CYS A 234 0.25 -12.36 13.63
CA CYS A 234 0.73 -11.01 13.32
C CYS A 234 0.05 -10.43 12.07
N TYR A 235 -0.03 -11.21 10.99
CA TYR A 235 -0.73 -10.84 9.76
C TYR A 235 -2.19 -10.49 10.05
N HIS A 236 -2.89 -11.28 10.87
CA HIS A 236 -4.29 -11.05 11.21
C HIS A 236 -4.50 -9.69 11.90
N ILE A 237 -3.58 -9.28 12.79
CA ILE A 237 -3.64 -7.94 13.40
C ILE A 237 -3.45 -6.84 12.34
N ILE A 238 -2.52 -7.01 11.40
CA ILE A 238 -2.33 -6.07 10.28
C ILE A 238 -3.60 -6.00 9.41
N GLY A 239 -4.20 -7.15 9.08
CA GLY A 239 -5.42 -7.27 8.28
C GLY A 239 -6.61 -6.55 8.93
N ILE A 240 -6.86 -6.78 10.22
CA ILE A 240 -7.92 -6.07 10.96
C ILE A 240 -7.67 -4.56 10.95
N SER A 241 -6.42 -4.13 11.16
CA SER A 241 -6.06 -2.71 11.15
C SER A 241 -6.33 -2.07 9.78
N PHE A 242 -5.93 -2.74 8.70
CA PHE A 242 -6.20 -2.31 7.32
C PHE A 242 -7.70 -2.16 7.03
N LEU A 243 -8.51 -3.17 7.37
CA LEU A 243 -9.96 -3.14 7.17
C LEU A 243 -10.62 -2.03 8.00
N ASN A 244 -10.17 -1.81 9.24
CA ASN A 244 -10.69 -0.72 10.09
C ASN A 244 -10.36 0.68 9.53
N THR A 245 -9.19 0.83 8.89
CA THR A 245 -8.79 2.08 8.24
C THR A 245 -9.54 2.31 6.93
N PHE A 246 -9.61 1.30 6.05
CA PHE A 246 -10.00 1.49 4.65
C PHE A 246 -11.30 0.81 4.21
N GLY A 247 -11.75 -0.20 4.95
CA GLY A 247 -12.90 -1.02 4.60
C GLY A 247 -14.24 -0.31 4.82
N HIS A 248 -15.27 -0.87 4.20
CA HIS A 248 -16.66 -0.48 4.42
C HIS A 248 -17.10 -0.80 5.85
N THR A 249 -18.18 -0.18 6.31
CA THR A 249 -18.69 -0.36 7.68
C THR A 249 -18.91 -1.83 8.06
N TYR A 250 -19.36 -2.66 7.13
CA TYR A 250 -19.56 -4.10 7.34
C TYR A 250 -18.26 -4.91 7.46
N GLN A 251 -17.15 -4.42 6.88
CA GLN A 251 -15.83 -5.07 6.93
C GLN A 251 -15.07 -4.73 8.21
N LYS A 252 -15.49 -3.69 8.93
CA LYS A 252 -14.77 -3.21 10.12
C LYS A 252 -15.02 -4.11 11.31
N THR A 253 -13.95 -4.41 12.04
CA THR A 253 -14.01 -5.12 13.31
C THR A 253 -14.26 -4.13 14.44
N SER A 254 -15.33 -4.33 15.20
CA SER A 254 -15.67 -3.48 16.36
C SER A 254 -14.53 -3.43 17.39
N LYS A 255 -14.39 -2.29 18.09
CA LYS A 255 -13.35 -2.09 19.12
C LYS A 255 -13.35 -3.21 20.17
N LYS A 256 -14.54 -3.67 20.60
CA LYS A 256 -14.71 -4.76 21.57
C LYS A 256 -14.19 -6.09 21.01
N LYS A 257 -14.55 -6.45 19.78
CA LYS A 257 -14.10 -7.68 19.12
C LYS A 257 -12.58 -7.63 18.90
N PHE A 258 -12.04 -6.52 18.41
CA PHE A 258 -10.59 -6.36 18.22
C PHE A 258 -9.81 -6.49 19.53
N LYS A 259 -10.30 -5.87 20.63
CA LYS A 259 -9.67 -6.01 21.95
C LYS A 259 -9.63 -7.46 22.42
N LYS A 260 -10.70 -8.24 22.19
CA LYS A 260 -10.72 -9.68 22.50
C LYS A 260 -9.64 -10.43 21.71
N ILE A 261 -9.63 -10.28 20.39
CA ILE A 261 -8.64 -10.91 19.49
C ILE A 261 -7.21 -10.55 19.92
N PHE A 262 -6.96 -9.26 20.17
CA PHE A 262 -5.65 -8.77 20.56
C PHE A 262 -5.18 -9.37 21.88
N ASN A 263 -6.04 -9.41 22.91
CA ASN A 263 -5.70 -9.99 24.21
C ASN A 263 -5.46 -11.50 24.12
N ASP A 264 -6.22 -12.21 23.28
CA ASP A 264 -6.02 -13.64 23.04
C ASP A 264 -4.66 -13.89 22.38
N TYR A 265 -4.25 -13.03 21.44
CA TYR A 265 -2.96 -13.13 20.77
C TYR A 265 -1.77 -12.64 21.61
N GLU A 266 -1.95 -11.65 22.47
CA GLU A 266 -0.88 -11.07 23.29
C GLU A 266 -0.19 -12.11 24.19
N LYS A 267 -0.95 -13.12 24.65
CA LYS A 267 -0.43 -14.24 25.46
C LYS A 267 0.29 -15.30 24.59
N LYS A 268 -0.19 -15.45 23.36
CA LYS A 268 0.14 -16.56 22.46
C LYS A 268 1.27 -16.23 21.47
N ILE A 269 1.42 -14.98 21.07
CA ILE A 269 2.49 -14.53 20.16
C ILE A 269 3.80 -14.43 20.94
N LYS A 270 4.83 -15.11 20.43
CA LYS A 270 6.18 -15.17 20.99
C LYS A 270 7.20 -14.34 20.21
N VAL A 271 6.78 -13.69 19.12
CA VAL A 271 7.59 -12.81 18.26
C VAL A 271 7.28 -11.32 18.46
N LYS A 272 7.05 -10.90 19.71
CA LYS A 272 6.56 -9.54 20.00
C LYS A 272 7.51 -8.44 19.53
N LYS A 273 8.82 -8.57 19.82
CA LYS A 273 9.84 -7.58 19.43
C LYS A 273 10.10 -7.62 17.93
N GLY A 274 10.12 -8.82 17.35
CA GLY A 274 10.22 -9.01 15.90
C GLY A 274 9.07 -8.32 15.16
N PHE A 275 7.84 -8.50 15.65
CA PHE A 275 6.66 -7.86 15.10
C PHE A 275 6.69 -6.33 15.26
N GLU A 276 7.05 -5.81 16.44
CA GLU A 276 7.18 -4.37 16.67
C GLU A 276 8.22 -3.74 15.72
N LEU A 277 9.39 -4.38 15.57
CA LEU A 277 10.42 -3.95 14.65
C LEU A 277 9.91 -3.95 13.20
N PHE A 278 9.19 -5.00 12.80
CA PHE A 278 8.59 -5.11 11.48
C PHE A 278 7.59 -3.98 11.21
N ILE A 279 6.65 -3.71 12.14
CA ILE A 279 5.68 -2.61 12.02
C ILE A 279 6.36 -1.24 11.91
N ARG A 280 7.47 -1.04 12.64
CA ARG A 280 8.28 0.18 12.55
C ARG A 280 8.94 0.32 11.18
N LYS A 281 9.56 -0.74 10.65
CA LYS A 281 10.16 -0.77 9.30
C LYS A 281 9.10 -0.47 8.22
N SER A 282 7.89 -0.98 8.40
CA SER A 282 6.74 -0.73 7.53
C SER A 282 6.11 0.66 7.66
N LYS A 283 6.60 1.49 8.60
CA LYS A 283 6.10 2.85 8.88
C LYS A 283 4.60 2.89 9.23
N LEU A 284 4.13 1.86 9.96
CA LEU A 284 2.74 1.68 10.39
C LEU A 284 2.55 1.73 11.92
N GLY A 285 3.58 2.07 12.70
CA GLY A 285 3.53 2.05 14.18
C GLY A 285 2.51 2.99 14.83
N LYS A 286 1.97 3.98 14.10
CA LYS A 286 0.87 4.83 14.58
C LYS A 286 -0.51 4.19 14.41
N GLU A 287 -0.63 3.27 13.45
CA GLU A 287 -1.90 2.67 13.05
C GLU A 287 -2.10 1.30 13.69
N ILE A 288 -1.02 0.53 13.81
CA ILE A 288 -1.06 -0.84 14.29
C ILE A 288 -0.62 -0.91 15.75
N LYS A 289 -1.52 -1.40 16.60
CA LYS A 289 -1.19 -1.68 18.00
C LYS A 289 -0.20 -2.84 18.09
N CYS A 290 0.95 -2.60 18.72
CA CYS A 290 1.93 -3.64 19.04
C CYS A 290 1.68 -4.21 20.44
N PHE A 291 2.12 -5.46 20.65
CA PHE A 291 2.09 -6.11 21.96
C PHE A 291 3.07 -5.44 22.90
N LYS A 292 2.64 -5.20 24.14
CA LYS A 292 3.55 -4.76 25.20
C LYS A 292 4.24 -5.98 25.85
#